data_AF-A0A0M3JKH5-F1
#
_entry.id   AF-A0A0M3JKH5-F1
#
_cell.length_a   1.000
_cell.length_b   1.000
_cell.length_c   1.000
_cell.angle_alpha   90.00
_cell.angle_beta   90.00
_cell.angle_gamma   90.00
#
_symmetry.space_group_name_H-M   'P 1'
#
loop_
_entity.id
_entity.type
_entity.pdbx_description
1 polymer ?
#
loop_
_entity_poly.entity_id
_entity_poly.type
_entity_poly.pdbx_seq_one_letter_code
_entity_poly.pdbx_strand_id
1 'polypeptide(L)'
;LDSSFLNRLTLWWFNAIPVLGSRKALEVNDLYQLNEGSTSAYLVPKWESFWQPAMRSQCDHHVSMTLILMMRRISDNDENYETNTALIFLT
;
A
#
# COMPACT_ATOMS: atom_id res chain seq x y z
N LEU A 1 24.72 -5.49 10.28
CA LEU A 1 24.48 -6.33 9.07
C LEU A 1 25.80 -7.00 8.67
N ASP A 2 26.59 -7.38 9.67
CA ASP A 2 28.05 -7.47 9.55
C ASP A 2 28.47 -8.92 9.32
N SER A 3 28.10 -9.42 8.16
CA SER A 3 28.52 -10.71 7.65
C SER A 3 29.33 -10.53 6.36
N SER A 4 30.24 -11.45 6.05
CA SER A 4 30.86 -11.49 4.72
C SER A 4 29.85 -11.93 3.66
N PHE A 5 30.13 -11.62 2.38
CA PHE A 5 29.24 -12.01 1.27
C PHE A 5 28.99 -13.51 1.23
N LEU A 6 30.04 -14.32 1.32
CA LEU A 6 29.92 -15.78 1.30
C LEU A 6 29.13 -16.31 2.50
N ASN A 7 29.31 -15.72 3.69
CA ASN A 7 28.55 -16.09 4.87
C ASN A 7 27.03 -15.87 4.66
N ARG A 8 26.64 -14.81 3.95
CA ARG A 8 25.24 -14.60 3.57
C ARG A 8 24.78 -15.60 2.50
N LEU A 9 25.61 -15.85 1.50
CA LEU A 9 25.28 -16.72 0.37
C LEU A 9 25.06 -18.17 0.83
N THR A 10 25.93 -18.68 1.70
CA THR A 10 25.87 -20.06 2.20
C THR A 10 25.08 -20.18 3.51
N LEU A 11 24.54 -19.08 4.03
CA LEU A 11 23.85 -19.00 5.32
C LEU A 11 24.68 -19.57 6.49
N TRP A 12 26.00 -19.43 6.43
CA TRP A 12 26.91 -20.12 7.36
C TRP A 12 26.72 -19.68 8.82
N TRP A 13 26.31 -18.43 9.05
CA TRP A 13 25.97 -17.87 10.37
C TRP A 13 24.84 -18.64 11.07
N PHE A 14 23.98 -19.35 10.32
CA PHE A 14 22.86 -20.09 10.88
C PHE A 14 23.31 -21.39 11.58
N ASN A 15 24.46 -21.95 11.20
CA ASN A 15 24.95 -23.25 11.71
C ASN A 15 25.09 -23.32 13.23
N ALA A 16 25.25 -22.18 13.92
CA ALA A 16 25.31 -22.14 15.38
C ALA A 16 24.02 -22.64 16.04
N ILE A 17 22.84 -22.37 15.46
CA ILE A 17 21.54 -22.73 16.05
C ILE A 17 21.29 -24.25 16.00
N PRO A 18 21.47 -24.97 14.87
CA PRO A 18 21.35 -26.43 14.84
C PRO A 18 22.36 -27.13 15.76
N VAL A 19 23.60 -26.63 15.84
CA VAL A 19 24.61 -27.18 16.75
C VAL A 19 24.15 -27.01 18.21
N LEU A 20 23.61 -25.85 18.58
CA LEU A 20 23.05 -25.63 19.91
C LEU A 20 21.84 -26.54 20.19
N GLY A 21 20.92 -26.65 19.23
CA GLY A 21 19.72 -27.49 19.32
C GLY A 21 20.03 -28.99 19.43
N SER A 22 21.17 -29.45 18.92
CA SER A 22 21.63 -30.82 19.12
C SER A 22 22.10 -31.12 20.55
N ARG A 23 22.50 -30.08 21.29
CA ARG A 23 23.06 -30.20 22.65
C ARG A 23 22.02 -29.95 23.72
N LYS A 24 21.03 -29.10 23.45
CA LYS A 24 19.91 -28.79 24.36
C LYS A 24 18.64 -28.43 23.59
N ALA A 25 17.50 -28.55 24.26
CA ALA A 25 16.27 -27.95 23.77
C ALA A 25 16.44 -26.42 23.69
N LEU A 26 15.99 -25.83 22.58
CA LEU A 26 16.11 -24.39 22.35
C LEU A 26 15.08 -23.61 23.16
N GLU A 27 15.51 -22.49 23.71
CA GLU A 27 14.66 -21.51 24.39
C GLU A 27 14.57 -20.22 23.57
N VAL A 28 13.59 -19.36 23.89
CA VAL A 28 13.39 -18.08 23.18
C VAL A 28 14.63 -17.19 23.29
N ASN A 29 15.33 -17.23 24.43
CA ASN A 29 16.54 -16.45 24.67
C ASN A 29 17.74 -16.93 23.84
N ASP A 30 17.69 -18.13 23.27
CA ASP A 30 18.75 -18.66 22.39
C ASP A 30 18.60 -18.18 20.93
N LEU A 31 17.46 -17.57 20.58
CA LEU A 31 17.16 -17.14 19.23
C LEU A 31 17.76 -15.77 18.93
N TYR A 32 18.05 -15.53 17.65
CA TYR A 32 18.53 -14.24 17.21
C TYR A 32 17.45 -13.17 17.32
N GLN A 33 17.84 -11.98 17.80
CA GLN A 33 16.99 -10.81 17.73
C GLN A 33 16.74 -10.41 16.27
N LEU A 34 15.53 -9.95 16.00
CA LEU A 34 15.16 -9.48 14.67
C LEU A 34 16.00 -8.26 14.27
N ASN A 35 16.44 -8.23 13.02
CA ASN A 35 17.13 -7.07 12.46
C ASN A 35 16.21 -5.84 12.54
N GLU A 36 16.77 -4.69 12.89
CA GLU A 36 16.01 -3.43 13.03
C GLU A 36 15.15 -3.12 11.79
N GLY A 37 15.73 -3.24 10.60
CA GLY A 37 15.03 -3.00 9.33
C GLY A 37 13.94 -4.02 8.98
N SER A 38 13.84 -5.12 9.73
CA SER A 38 12.78 -6.12 9.58
C SER A 38 11.72 -6.00 10.68
N THR A 39 11.87 -5.08 11.63
CA THR A 39 10.88 -4.86 12.69
C THR A 39 9.63 -4.14 12.18
N SER A 40 8.48 -4.39 12.81
CA SER A 40 7.24 -3.67 12.53
C SER A 40 7.37 -2.17 12.80
N ALA A 41 8.13 -1.79 13.84
CA ALA A 41 8.42 -0.40 14.17
C ALA A 41 9.08 0.36 13.00
N TYR A 42 9.88 -0.32 12.18
CA TYR A 42 10.48 0.27 10.98
C TYR A 42 9.60 0.11 9.73
N LEU A 43 9.07 -1.10 9.50
CA LEU A 43 8.36 -1.43 8.25
C LEU A 43 6.99 -0.76 8.14
N VAL A 44 6.24 -0.64 9.24
CA VAL A 44 4.90 -0.05 9.23
C VAL A 44 4.93 1.43 8.84
N PRO A 45 5.76 2.30 9.47
CA PRO A 45 5.86 3.70 9.04
C PRO A 45 6.36 3.84 7.60
N LYS A 46 7.30 2.98 7.20
CA LYS A 46 7.82 2.98 5.82
C LYS A 46 6.73 2.63 4.81
N TRP A 47 5.93 1.60 5.10
CA TRP A 47 4.76 1.24 4.27
C TRP A 47 3.78 2.40 4.17
N GLU A 48 3.39 2.99 5.30
CA GLU A 48 2.42 4.09 5.31
C GLU A 48 2.90 5.33 4.55
N SER A 49 4.21 5.60 4.56
CA SER A 49 4.80 6.69 3.79
C SER A 49 4.55 6.57 2.27
N PHE A 50 4.44 5.35 1.76
CA PHE A 50 4.15 5.08 0.34
C PHE A 50 2.66 4.85 0.09
N TRP A 51 1.97 4.21 1.01
CA TRP A 51 0.58 3.82 0.87
C TRP A 51 -0.37 5.02 0.94
N GLN A 52 -0.17 5.92 1.90
CA GLN A 52 -1.07 7.06 2.10
C GLN A 52 -1.11 8.04 0.90
N PRO A 53 0.02 8.39 0.25
CA PRO A 53 -0.02 9.17 -0.98
C PRO A 53 -0.72 8.45 -2.14
N ALA A 54 -0.44 7.16 -2.32
CA ALA A 54 -1.07 6.37 -3.39
C ALA A 54 -2.59 6.32 -3.20
N MET A 55 -3.05 6.04 -1.98
CA MET A 55 -4.48 6.00 -1.66
C MET A 55 -5.16 7.35 -1.90
N ARG A 56 -4.55 8.44 -1.44
CA ARG A 56 -5.08 9.80 -1.66
C ARG A 56 -5.18 10.12 -3.15
N SER A 57 -4.14 9.82 -3.93
CA SER A 57 -4.18 10.05 -5.38
C SER A 57 -5.33 9.31 -6.09
N GLN A 58 -5.63 8.08 -5.64
CA GLN A 58 -6.73 7.28 -6.19
C GLN A 58 -8.10 7.82 -5.76
N CYS A 59 -8.24 8.20 -4.48
CA CYS A 59 -9.46 8.81 -3.97
C CYS A 59 -9.75 10.16 -4.65
N ASP A 60 -8.75 11.02 -4.80
CA ASP A 60 -8.87 12.32 -5.46
C ASP A 60 -9.26 12.15 -6.94
N HIS A 61 -8.69 11.16 -7.63
CA HIS A 61 -9.08 10.83 -9.00
C HIS A 61 -10.55 10.38 -9.09
N HIS A 62 -10.99 9.51 -8.18
CA HIS A 62 -12.38 9.04 -8.14
C HIS A 62 -13.38 10.17 -7.85
N VAL A 63 -13.07 11.04 -6.89
CA VAL A 63 -13.91 12.20 -6.55
C VAL A 63 -13.96 13.18 -7.73
N SER A 64 -12.83 13.47 -8.36
CA SER A 64 -12.76 14.35 -9.54
C SER A 64 -13.58 13.80 -10.71
N MET A 65 -13.45 12.50 -11.03
CA MET A 65 -14.26 11.85 -12.05
C MET A 65 -15.75 11.88 -11.73
N THR A 66 -16.13 11.64 -10.47
CA THR A 66 -17.53 11.72 -10.03
C THR A 66 -18.08 13.13 -10.20
N LEU A 67 -17.31 14.16 -9.81
CA LEU A 67 -17.70 15.56 -9.97
C LEU A 67 -17.85 15.94 -11.44
N ILE A 68 -16.92 15.50 -12.30
CA ILE A 68 -16.99 15.75 -13.75
C ILE A 68 -18.23 15.09 -14.36
N LEU A 69 -18.56 13.86 -13.99
CA LEU A 69 -19.77 13.18 -14.46
C LEU A 69 -21.06 13.86 -13.96
N MET A 70 -21.06 14.33 -12.71
CA MET A 70 -22.18 15.10 -12.15
C MET A 70 -22.38 16.42 -12.90
N MET A 71 -21.31 17.18 -13.13
CA MET A 71 -21.36 18.44 -13.88
C MET A 71 -21.80 18.22 -15.32
N ARG A 72 -21.31 17.16 -15.98
CA ARG A 72 -21.76 16.80 -17.34
C ARG A 72 -23.25 16.47 -17.37
N ARG A 73 -23.76 15.68 -16.41
CA ARG A 73 -25.18 15.35 -16.32
C ARG A 73 -26.06 16.60 -16.13
N ILE A 74 -25.61 17.59 -15.36
CA ILE A 74 -26.33 18.86 -15.18
C ILE A 74 -26.39 19.62 -16.51
N SER A 75 -25.26 19.76 -17.20
CA SER A 75 -25.20 20.40 -18.52
C SER A 75 -26.12 19.72 -19.55
N ASP A 76 -26.12 18.38 -19.60
CA ASP A 76 -26.96 17.61 -20.53
C ASP A 76 -28.46 17.74 -20.18
N ASN A 77 -28.79 17.82 -18.89
CA ASN A 77 -30.17 18.10 -18.45
C ASN A 77 -30.58 19.52 -18.80
N ASP A 78 -29.64 20.46 -18.75
CA ASP A 78 -29.91 21.86 -19.02
C ASP A 78 -30.31 22.08 -20.50
N GLU A 79 -29.53 21.51 -21.42
CA GLU A 79 -29.86 21.54 -22.85
C GLU A 79 -31.20 20.83 -23.17
N ASN A 80 -31.52 19.78 -22.43
CA ASN A 80 -32.80 19.07 -22.59
C ASN A 80 -34.00 19.92 -22.13
N TYR A 81 -33.88 20.77 -21.12
CA TYR A 81 -35.00 21.67 -20.76
C TYR A 81 -35.20 22.75 -21.83
N GLU A 82 -34.11 23.28 -22.42
CA GLU A 82 -34.20 24.34 -23.43
C GLU A 82 -34.88 23.82 -24.69
N THR A 83 -34.45 22.66 -25.15
CA THR A 83 -35.01 22.00 -26.34
C THR A 83 -36.48 21.62 -26.15
N ASN A 84 -36.85 21.03 -25.00
CA ASN A 84 -38.25 20.69 -24.72
C ASN A 84 -39.13 21.95 -24.59
N THR A 85 -38.62 23.01 -23.98
CA THR A 85 -39.35 24.28 -23.85
C THR A 85 -39.56 24.93 -25.22
N ALA A 86 -38.52 24.96 -26.08
CA ALA A 86 -38.62 25.47 -27.44
C ALA A 86 -39.62 24.66 -28.30
N LEU A 87 -39.67 23.34 -28.12
CA LEU A 87 -40.63 22.47 -28.82
C LEU A 87 -42.07 22.72 -28.36
N ILE A 88 -42.32 22.97 -27.07
CA ILE A 88 -43.65 23.31 -26.54
C ILE A 88 -44.18 24.62 -27.15
N PHE A 89 -43.30 25.58 -27.47
CA PHE A 89 -43.69 26.82 -28.14
C PHE A 89 -43.90 26.69 -29.65
N LEU A 90 -43.51 25.56 -30.26
CA LEU A 90 -43.64 25.28 -31.70
C LEU A 90 -44.84 24.39 -32.06
N THR A 91 -45.55 23.85 -31.06
CA THR A 91 -46.78 23.04 -31.20
C THR A 91 -48.02 23.83 -30.81
#